data_AF-A0A923SZ75-F1
#
_entry.id   AF-A0A923SZ75-F1
#
_cell.length_a   1.000
_cell.length_b   1.000
_cell.length_c   1.000
_cell.angle_alpha   90.00
_cell.angle_beta   90.00
_cell.angle_gamma   90.00
#
_symmetry.space_group_name_H-M   'P 1'
#
loop_
_entity.id
_entity.type
_entity.pdbx_description
1 polymer ?
#
loop_
_entity_poly.entity_id
_entity_poly.type
_entity_poly.pdbx_seq_one_letter_code
_entity_poly.pdbx_strand_id
1 'polypeptide(L)'
;MAYIESKKNELYTADELCTIKTALSETTEKSASLIEKITKMQNSIKDKHKQALFFMPAQTYNLFSVFQNQNAICDINKNDIKAVISILEKSSLPQRLMEKLNVLNDFLQQDNTVYPVVTAID
;
A
#
# COMPACT_ATOMS: atom_id res chain seq x y z
N MET A 1 7.53 4.11 -20.97
CA MET A 1 6.55 4.06 -19.88
C MET A 1 6.90 2.84 -19.03
N ALA A 2 7.44 3.04 -17.83
CA ALA A 2 7.76 1.94 -16.94
C ALA A 2 6.43 1.38 -16.38
N TYR A 3 5.97 0.30 -16.99
CA TYR A 3 4.90 -0.53 -16.48
C TYR A 3 5.44 -1.21 -15.22
N ILE A 4 4.76 -1.11 -14.08
CA ILE A 4 5.15 -1.93 -12.93
C ILE A 4 4.91 -3.39 -13.35
N GLU A 5 5.99 -4.17 -13.33
CA GLU A 5 5.92 -5.57 -13.71
C GLU A 5 5.17 -6.35 -12.62
N SER A 6 4.06 -6.95 -13.07
CA SER A 6 3.28 -7.98 -12.39
C SER A 6 2.29 -7.48 -11.33
N LYS A 7 1.01 -7.47 -11.72
CA LYS A 7 -0.19 -7.33 -10.87
C LYS A 7 -0.12 -8.08 -9.54
N LYS A 8 0.66 -9.16 -9.40
CA LYS A 8 0.80 -9.92 -8.14
C LYS A 8 1.66 -9.25 -7.06
N ASN A 9 2.62 -8.40 -7.45
CA ASN A 9 3.51 -7.72 -6.50
C ASN A 9 2.95 -6.36 -6.06
N GLU A 10 1.92 -5.88 -6.73
CA GLU A 10 1.27 -4.59 -6.48
C GLU A 10 0.00 -4.72 -5.63
N LEU A 11 -0.45 -5.97 -5.37
CA LEU A 11 -1.62 -6.28 -4.57
C LEU A 11 -1.23 -6.55 -3.12
N TYR A 12 -1.91 -5.88 -2.19
CA TYR A 12 -1.75 -6.03 -0.75
C TYR A 12 -3.04 -6.62 -0.16
N THR A 13 -2.93 -7.79 0.46
CA THR A 13 -4.07 -8.43 1.13
C THR A 13 -4.33 -7.85 2.52
N ALA A 14 -5.51 -8.14 3.09
CA ALA A 14 -5.84 -7.73 4.45
C ALA A 14 -4.84 -8.27 5.48
N ASP A 15 -4.32 -9.48 5.26
CA ASP A 15 -3.32 -10.12 6.13
C ASP A 15 -1.97 -9.43 6.01
N GLU A 16 -1.52 -9.11 4.79
CA GLU A 16 -0.26 -8.39 4.56
C GLU A 16 -0.28 -7.01 5.22
N LEU A 17 -1.40 -6.28 5.10
CA LEU A 17 -1.59 -4.99 5.78
C LEU A 17 -1.64 -5.16 7.30
N CYS A 18 -2.23 -6.25 7.79
CA CYS A 18 -2.24 -6.59 9.22
C CYS A 18 -0.81 -6.81 9.73
N THR A 19 0.01 -7.55 8.99
CA THR A 19 1.42 -7.79 9.34
C THR A 19 2.22 -6.48 9.40
N ILE A 20 2.04 -5.59 8.41
CA ILE A 20 2.71 -4.28 8.43
C ILE A 20 2.25 -3.46 9.64
N LYS A 21 0.93 -3.41 9.90
CA LYS A 21 0.37 -2.69 11.04
C LYS A 21 0.94 -3.19 12.37
N THR A 22 1.05 -4.50 12.55
CA THR A 22 1.59 -5.10 13.77
C THR A 22 3.06 -4.70 13.94
N ALA A 23 3.87 -4.83 12.90
CA ALA A 23 5.30 -4.45 12.96
C ALA A 23 5.50 -2.94 13.24
N LEU A 24 4.63 -2.06 12.68
CA LEU A 24 4.64 -0.63 12.98
C LEU A 24 4.20 -0.30 14.41
N SER A 25 3.32 -1.13 15.00
CA SER A 25 2.83 -0.94 16.37
C SER A 25 3.87 -1.35 17.41
N GLU A 26 4.78 -2.26 17.06
CA GLU A 26 5.87 -2.72 17.92
C GLU A 26 7.02 -1.69 18.04
N THR A 27 7.03 -0.64 17.21
CA THR A 27 8.21 0.24 17.00
C THR A 27 8.09 1.70 17.51
N THR A 28 7.18 1.99 18.44
CA THR A 28 6.99 3.30 19.18
C THR A 28 6.50 4.53 18.36
N GLU A 29 6.06 5.58 19.10
CA GLU A 29 5.19 6.73 18.76
C GLU A 29 5.24 7.40 17.36
N LYS A 30 6.33 7.26 16.58
CA LYS A 30 6.46 7.93 15.27
C LYS A 30 5.64 7.29 14.14
N SER A 31 4.96 6.18 14.42
CA SER A 31 4.18 5.42 13.43
C SER A 31 2.67 5.66 13.49
N ALA A 32 2.15 6.50 14.39
CA ALA A 32 0.70 6.65 14.60
C ALA A 32 -0.08 7.02 13.32
N SER A 33 0.42 7.97 12.52
CA SER A 33 -0.25 8.35 11.26
C SER A 33 -0.19 7.23 10.22
N LEU A 34 0.92 6.48 10.17
CA LEU A 34 1.10 5.34 9.26
C LEU A 34 0.18 4.18 9.65
N ILE A 35 0.07 3.89 10.95
CA ILE A 35 -0.84 2.89 11.50
C ILE A 35 -2.28 3.26 11.17
N GLU A 36 -2.66 4.54 11.25
CA GLU A 36 -4.00 4.99 10.89
C GLU A 36 -4.28 4.79 9.38
N LYS A 37 -3.34 5.17 8.51
CA LYS A 37 -3.46 4.96 7.06
C LYS A 37 -3.59 3.47 6.73
N ILE A 38 -2.75 2.61 7.32
CA ILE A 38 -2.79 1.16 7.11
C ILE A 38 -4.06 0.54 7.69
N THR A 39 -4.57 1.07 8.79
CA THR A 39 -5.85 0.61 9.35
C THR A 39 -7.03 0.98 8.44
N LYS A 40 -7.03 2.20 7.86
CA LYS A 40 -8.05 2.60 6.86
C LYS A 40 -8.01 1.67 5.65
N MET A 41 -6.81 1.46 5.11
CA MET A 41 -6.55 0.52 4.01
C MET A 41 -7.05 -0.90 4.31
N GLN A 42 -6.71 -1.44 5.47
CA GLN A 42 -7.16 -2.77 5.91
C GLN A 42 -8.68 -2.84 6.01
N ASN A 43 -9.32 -1.85 6.64
CA ASN A 43 -10.78 -1.81 6.81
C ASN A 43 -11.52 -1.72 5.47
N SER A 44 -10.95 -1.09 4.46
CA SER A 44 -11.55 -1.03 3.12
C SER A 44 -11.63 -2.38 2.40
N ILE A 45 -10.88 -3.39 2.84
CA ILE A 45 -10.85 -4.74 2.24
C ILE A 45 -11.20 -5.87 3.21
N LYS A 46 -11.39 -5.56 4.51
CA LYS A 46 -11.55 -6.55 5.60
C LYS A 46 -12.79 -7.44 5.45
N ASP A 47 -13.90 -6.90 4.95
CA ASP A 47 -15.16 -7.64 4.83
C ASP A 47 -15.24 -8.55 3.59
N LYS A 48 -14.22 -8.52 2.71
CA LYS A 48 -14.26 -9.26 1.46
C LYS A 48 -12.98 -10.07 1.30
N HIS A 49 -13.05 -11.36 1.61
CA HIS A 49 -11.97 -12.34 1.45
C HIS A 49 -11.40 -12.43 0.02
N LYS A 50 -12.05 -11.81 -0.96
CA LYS A 50 -11.60 -11.70 -2.35
C LYS A 50 -11.21 -10.27 -2.73
N GLN A 51 -10.79 -9.42 -1.79
CA GLN A 51 -10.36 -8.06 -2.09
C GLN A 51 -8.93 -7.79 -1.62
N ALA A 52 -8.22 -7.01 -2.41
CA ALA A 52 -6.88 -6.53 -2.15
C ALA A 52 -6.79 -5.04 -2.47
N LEU A 53 -5.73 -4.42 -1.96
CA LEU A 53 -5.33 -3.07 -2.34
C LEU A 53 -4.35 -3.10 -3.48
N PHE A 54 -4.63 -2.33 -4.51
CA PHE A 54 -3.74 -2.08 -5.63
C PHE A 54 -3.30 -0.62 -5.61
N PHE A 55 -2.00 -0.36 -5.69
CA PHE A 55 -1.48 1.01 -5.78
C PHE A 55 -1.43 1.45 -7.23
N MET A 56 -2.42 2.25 -7.62
CA MET A 56 -2.56 2.69 -9.01
C MET A 56 -1.90 4.05 -9.23
N PRO A 57 -1.17 4.27 -10.34
CA PRO A 57 -0.59 5.58 -10.65
C PRO A 57 -1.64 6.68 -10.71
N ALA A 58 -1.31 7.89 -10.27
CA ALA A 58 -2.22 9.03 -10.18
C ALA A 58 -2.95 9.37 -11.49
N GLN A 59 -2.24 9.31 -12.61
CA GLN A 59 -2.82 9.55 -13.93
C GLN A 59 -3.93 8.55 -14.25
N THR A 60 -3.68 7.27 -13.97
CA THR A 60 -4.65 6.20 -14.15
C THR A 60 -5.78 6.33 -13.13
N TYR A 61 -5.47 6.61 -11.87
CA TYR A 61 -6.45 6.79 -10.80
C TYR A 61 -7.47 7.88 -11.13
N ASN A 62 -7.02 9.06 -11.55
CA ASN A 62 -7.90 10.18 -11.89
C ASN A 62 -8.88 9.85 -13.02
N LEU A 63 -8.47 9.02 -13.97
CA LEU A 63 -9.36 8.59 -15.05
C LEU A 63 -10.40 7.61 -14.53
N PHE A 64 -9.98 6.55 -13.84
CA PHE A 64 -10.90 5.51 -13.36
C PHE A 64 -11.80 5.97 -12.20
N SER A 65 -11.32 6.87 -11.32
CA SER A 65 -12.10 7.40 -10.21
C SER A 65 -13.30 8.20 -10.69
N VAL A 66 -13.15 8.97 -11.77
CA VAL A 66 -14.25 9.69 -12.43
C VAL A 66 -15.31 8.73 -12.96
N PHE A 67 -14.91 7.61 -13.57
CA PHE A 67 -15.86 6.63 -14.10
C PHE A 67 -16.53 5.77 -13.03
N GLN A 68 -15.86 5.52 -11.90
CA GLN A 68 -16.34 4.61 -10.86
C GLN A 68 -16.86 5.33 -9.60
N ASN A 69 -16.89 6.67 -9.61
CA ASN A 69 -17.23 7.52 -8.47
C ASN A 69 -16.49 7.10 -7.18
N GLN A 70 -15.22 6.72 -7.33
CA GLN A 70 -14.40 6.21 -6.23
C GLN A 70 -13.66 7.36 -5.54
N ASN A 71 -13.71 7.37 -4.22
CA ASN A 71 -12.85 8.21 -3.40
C ASN A 71 -11.58 7.44 -3.01
N ALA A 72 -10.44 8.13 -2.99
CA ALA A 72 -9.18 7.53 -2.58
C ALA A 72 -9.30 7.15 -1.10
N ILE A 73 -8.86 5.93 -0.74
CA ILE A 73 -9.00 5.44 0.64
C ILE A 73 -8.18 6.30 1.60
N CYS A 74 -6.94 6.58 1.22
CA CYS A 74 -6.04 7.50 1.90
C CYS A 74 -4.86 7.83 0.97
N ASP A 75 -4.26 9.00 1.17
CA ASP A 75 -3.04 9.36 0.46
C ASP A 75 -1.82 8.71 1.09
N ILE A 76 -1.02 8.01 0.28
CA ILE A 76 0.32 7.55 0.66
C ILE A 76 1.34 8.30 -0.17
N ASN A 77 2.28 8.95 0.50
CA ASN A 77 3.39 9.62 -0.16
C ASN A 77 4.69 8.80 -0.09
N LYS A 78 5.71 9.23 -0.84
CA LYS A 78 7.03 8.58 -0.86
C LYS A 78 7.73 8.55 0.50
N ASN A 79 7.48 9.52 1.37
CA ASN A 79 8.07 9.55 2.72
C ASN A 79 7.39 8.53 3.64
N ASP A 80 6.09 8.29 3.47
CA ASP A 80 5.34 7.30 4.23
C ASP A 80 5.90 5.90 3.94
N ILE A 81 6.07 5.55 2.65
CA ILE A 81 6.63 4.23 2.27
C ILE A 81 8.10 4.08 2.72
N LYS A 82 8.92 5.14 2.60
CA LYS A 82 10.30 5.10 3.14
C LYS A 82 10.34 4.89 4.65
N ALA A 83 9.46 5.56 5.39
CA ALA A 83 9.36 5.41 6.83
C ALA A 83 8.92 3.98 7.18
N VAL A 84 7.92 3.44 6.47
CA VAL A 84 7.51 2.04 6.59
C VAL A 84 8.71 1.12 6.35
N ILE A 85 9.36 1.18 5.19
CA ILE A 85 10.53 0.32 4.87
C ILE A 85 11.62 0.42 5.94
N SER A 86 12.03 1.62 6.36
CA SER A 86 13.11 1.81 7.33
C SER A 86 12.77 1.24 8.72
N ILE A 87 11.51 1.31 9.13
CA ILE A 87 11.02 0.69 10.37
C ILE A 87 11.02 -0.84 10.21
N LEU A 88 10.53 -1.30 9.06
CA LEU A 88 10.32 -2.70 8.74
C LEU A 88 11.61 -3.48 8.44
N GLU A 89 12.67 -2.83 7.95
CA GLU A 89 14.02 -3.42 7.79
C GLU A 89 14.58 -3.97 9.12
N LYS A 90 14.14 -3.39 10.24
CA LYS A 90 14.53 -3.82 11.59
C LYS A 90 13.61 -4.89 12.17
N SER A 91 12.53 -5.25 11.46
CA SER A 91 11.53 -6.22 11.87
C SER A 91 11.66 -7.52 11.09
N SER A 92 11.24 -8.63 11.69
CA SER A 92 11.24 -9.97 11.07
C SER A 92 10.08 -10.16 10.08
N LEU A 93 9.97 -9.31 9.07
CA LEU A 93 8.90 -9.39 8.09
C LEU A 93 9.13 -10.47 7.04
N PRO A 94 8.05 -11.02 6.45
CA PRO A 94 8.17 -11.91 5.30
C PRO A 94 8.92 -11.21 4.16
N GLN A 95 9.98 -11.84 3.65
CA GLN A 95 10.83 -11.30 2.59
C GLN A 95 10.02 -10.83 1.37
N ARG A 96 9.00 -11.60 0.98
CA ARG A 96 8.10 -11.26 -0.13
C ARG A 96 7.37 -9.94 0.07
N LEU A 97 6.97 -9.61 1.31
CA LEU A 97 6.28 -8.35 1.59
C LEU A 97 7.24 -7.17 1.49
N MET A 98 8.49 -7.38 1.91
CA MET A 98 9.55 -6.39 1.78
C MET A 98 9.89 -6.11 0.31
N GLU A 99 9.95 -7.15 -0.52
CA GLU A 99 10.13 -7.03 -1.97
C GLU A 99 9.01 -6.20 -2.61
N LYS A 100 7.74 -6.44 -2.25
CA LYS A 100 6.60 -5.63 -2.73
C LYS A 100 6.74 -4.15 -2.33
N LEU A 101 7.08 -3.88 -1.07
CA LEU A 101 7.27 -2.50 -0.59
C LEU A 101 8.43 -1.80 -1.30
N ASN A 102 9.52 -2.52 -1.59
CA ASN A 102 10.66 -1.96 -2.35
C ASN A 102 10.26 -1.62 -3.79
N VAL A 103 9.50 -2.47 -4.47
CA VAL A 103 8.96 -2.17 -5.82
C VAL A 103 8.09 -0.90 -5.78
N LEU A 104 7.22 -0.78 -4.78
CA LEU A 104 6.39 0.42 -4.60
C LEU A 104 7.25 1.68 -4.33
N ASN A 105 8.29 1.55 -3.50
CA ASN A 105 9.20 2.65 -3.19
C ASN A 105 9.99 3.10 -4.41
N ASP A 106 10.54 2.17 -5.20
CA ASP A 106 11.27 2.46 -6.43
C ASP A 106 10.40 3.21 -7.44
N PHE A 107 9.13 2.79 -7.56
CA PHE A 107 8.16 3.50 -8.40
C PHE A 107 7.93 4.93 -7.92
N LEU A 108 7.78 5.13 -6.59
CA LEU A 108 7.59 6.45 -5.98
C LEU A 108 8.85 7.35 -6.02
N GLN A 109 10.06 6.79 -6.13
CA GLN A 109 11.29 7.57 -6.26
C GLN A 109 11.42 8.26 -7.62
N GLN A 110 10.71 7.79 -8.65
CA GLN A 110 10.70 8.38 -9.99
C GLN A 110 9.72 9.57 -10.10
N ASP A 111 9.43 10.24 -8.98
CA ASP A 111 8.40 11.30 -8.84
C ASP A 111 6.99 10.90 -9.31
N ASN A 112 6.71 9.59 -9.35
CA ASN A 112 5.37 9.10 -9.54
C ASN A 112 4.54 9.27 -8.25
N THR A 113 3.23 9.38 -8.42
CA THR A 113 2.25 9.36 -7.33
C THR A 113 1.32 8.18 -7.53
N VAL A 114 0.93 7.51 -6.45
CA VAL A 114 0.02 6.36 -6.47
C VAL A 114 -1.11 6.57 -5.47
N TYR A 115 -2.25 5.94 -5.76
CA TYR A 115 -3.40 5.90 -4.87
C TYR A 115 -3.80 4.45 -4.59
N PRO A 116 -4.10 4.11 -3.32
CA PRO A 116 -4.64 2.80 -2.98
C PRO A 116 -6.08 2.68 -3.50
N VAL A 117 -6.34 1.63 -4.28
CA VAL A 117 -7.66 1.28 -4.82
C VAL A 117 -8.03 -0.13 -4.41
N VAL A 118 -9.28 -0.35 -4.03
CA VAL A 118 -9.80 -1.69 -3.77
C VAL A 118 -10.04 -2.42 -5.09
N THR A 119 -9.46 -3.59 -5.23
CA THR A 119 -9.70 -4.48 -6.36
C THR A 119 -10.08 -5.87 -5.88
N ALA A 120 -10.79 -6.62 -6.72
CA ALA A 120 -10.99 -8.04 -6.48
C ALA A 120 -9.69 -8.83 -6.69
N ILE A 121 -9.52 -9.90 -5.91
CA ILE A 121 -8.52 -10.95 -6.10
C ILE A 121 -9.21 -12.01 -6.97
N ASP A 122 -8.84 -12.09 -8.24
CA ASP A 122 -9.25 -13.18 -9.16
C ASP A 122 -8.66 -14.52 -8.72
#